data_AF-A0A2S5QWP4-F1
#
_entry.id   AF-A0A2S5QWP4-F1
#
_cell.length_a   1.000
_cell.length_b   1.000
_cell.length_c   1.000
_cell.angle_alpha   90.00
_cell.angle_beta   90.00
_cell.angle_gamma   90.00
#
_symmetry.space_group_name_H-M   'P 1'
#
loop_
_entity.id
_entity.type
_entity.pdbx_description
1 polymer ?
#
loop_
_entity_poly.entity_id
_entity_poly.type
_entity_poly.pdbx_seq_one_letter_code
_entity_poly.pdbx_strand_id
1 'polypeptide(L)'
;MMLKAKQKGFTLLELLVVITLLAILSVGALVAYDGLTEKAQASATANNTASVDRAIRQYKVISQKFPDQWDNLGASVGTTGTPSLADSTKSWLANFNTATGGFASAAAALEAAGVEELQVAPDTIFTGVVPNLQHNEGATSGASNEVEVDDLNNLAIVAAQGLGTKFNGSAATVADTLKLNKINDAFEEDETNLVVALGFGHDAAHSTAGSKVAIAQAATYTSANIDASKNYARYIGLFLVGSSTGQGVAPAGLTYRDKALFVGIVDPEGNGIDDNIAAAVSVDN
;
A
#
# COMPACT_ATOMS: atom_id res chain seq x y z
N MET A 1 31.64 50.18 -45.94
CA MET A 1 32.71 49.42 -45.26
C MET A 1 32.03 48.46 -44.29
N MET A 2 31.96 47.16 -44.58
CA MET A 2 31.37 46.16 -43.68
C MET A 2 32.50 45.55 -42.84
N LEU A 3 32.47 45.75 -41.52
CA LEU A 3 33.40 45.08 -40.61
C LEU A 3 33.13 43.57 -40.65
N LYS A 4 34.06 42.80 -41.23
CA LYS A 4 34.08 41.34 -41.13
C LYS A 4 34.46 40.97 -39.68
N ALA A 5 33.49 40.52 -38.89
CA ALA A 5 33.76 39.97 -37.58
C ALA A 5 34.58 38.68 -37.73
N LYS A 6 35.80 38.63 -37.15
CA LYS A 6 36.61 37.41 -37.07
C LYS A 6 35.90 36.42 -36.14
N GLN A 7 35.38 35.32 -36.68
CA GLN A 7 35.00 34.17 -35.87
C GLN A 7 36.29 33.57 -35.28
N LYS A 8 36.46 33.68 -33.96
CA LYS A 8 37.52 32.98 -33.23
C LYS A 8 37.14 31.49 -33.19
N GLY A 9 37.95 30.65 -33.82
CA GLY A 9 37.78 29.19 -33.75
C GLY A 9 38.10 28.69 -32.34
N PHE A 10 37.27 27.77 -31.83
CA PHE A 10 37.47 27.12 -30.54
C PHE A 10 38.72 26.23 -30.58
N THR A 11 39.58 26.30 -29.57
CA THR A 11 40.82 25.51 -29.51
C THR A 11 40.57 24.13 -28.91
N LEU A 12 41.35 23.13 -29.32
CA LEU A 12 41.30 21.79 -28.71
C LEU A 12 41.66 21.81 -27.22
N LEU A 13 42.52 22.75 -26.81
CA LEU A 13 42.90 22.92 -25.40
C LEU A 13 41.73 23.43 -24.56
N GLU A 14 40.97 24.42 -25.06
CA GLU A 14 39.75 24.89 -24.39
C GLU A 14 38.74 23.75 -24.22
N LEU A 15 38.56 22.92 -25.25
CA LEU A 15 37.68 21.75 -25.16
C LEU A 15 38.17 20.75 -24.11
N LEU A 16 39.47 20.45 -24.09
CA LEU A 16 40.07 19.50 -23.17
C LEU A 16 39.94 19.95 -21.71
N VAL A 17 40.13 21.24 -21.41
CA VAL A 17 39.94 21.76 -20.05
C VAL A 17 38.47 21.71 -19.63
N VAL A 18 37.53 21.99 -20.53
CA VAL A 18 36.10 21.91 -20.20
C VAL A 18 35.68 20.49 -19.86
N ILE A 19 36.07 19.49 -20.66
CA ILE A 19 35.68 18.10 -20.39
C ILE A 19 36.32 17.56 -19.11
N THR A 20 37.55 17.97 -18.76
CA THR A 20 38.18 17.54 -17.51
C THR A 20 37.51 18.16 -16.29
N LEU A 21 37.14 19.45 -16.36
CA LEU A 21 36.36 20.10 -15.31
C LEU A 21 34.98 19.46 -15.16
N LEU A 22 34.28 19.16 -16.27
CA LEU A 22 33.00 18.46 -16.23
C LEU A 22 33.14 17.07 -15.61
N ALA A 23 34.20 16.33 -15.91
CA ALA A 23 34.45 15.01 -15.33
C ALA A 23 34.62 15.09 -13.80
N ILE A 24 35.42 16.04 -13.30
CA ILE A 24 35.63 16.24 -11.86
C ILE A 24 34.33 16.63 -11.15
N LEU A 25 33.58 17.59 -11.72
CA LEU A 25 32.30 18.03 -11.15
C LEU A 25 31.26 16.90 -11.13
N SER A 26 31.23 16.06 -12.17
CA SER A 26 30.30 14.94 -12.26
C SER A 26 30.54 13.87 -11.19
N VAL A 27 31.81 13.56 -10.90
CA VAL A 27 32.16 12.60 -9.84
C VAL A 27 31.76 13.15 -8.46
N GLY A 28 32.02 14.43 -8.19
CA GLY A 28 31.60 15.06 -6.94
C GLY A 28 30.07 15.11 -6.78
N ALA A 29 29.35 15.40 -7.87
CA ALA A 29 27.89 15.41 -7.87
C ALA A 29 27.30 14.01 -7.60
N LEU A 30 27.88 12.94 -8.15
CA LEU A 30 27.40 11.57 -7.93
C LEU A 30 27.42 11.21 -6.44
N VAL A 31 28.52 11.48 -5.74
CA VAL A 31 28.64 11.21 -4.29
C VAL A 31 27.66 12.07 -3.48
N ALA A 32 27.39 13.30 -3.90
CA ALA A 32 26.46 14.18 -3.21
C ALA A 32 24.97 13.83 -3.44
N TYR A 33 24.63 13.16 -4.55
CA TYR A 33 23.27 12.73 -4.87
C TYR A 33 22.93 11.32 -4.39
N ASP A 34 23.94 10.54 -3.99
CA ASP A 34 23.73 9.20 -3.43
C ASP A 34 22.85 9.28 -2.17
N GLY A 35 21.78 8.48 -2.13
CA GLY A 35 20.82 8.49 -1.04
C GLY A 35 19.78 9.62 -1.07
N LEU A 36 19.92 10.68 -1.90
CA LEU A 36 18.99 11.83 -1.89
C LEU A 36 17.56 11.42 -2.27
N THR A 37 17.44 10.52 -3.25
CA THR A 37 16.14 10.02 -3.73
C THR A 37 15.46 9.23 -2.63
N GLU A 38 16.20 8.37 -1.92
CA GLU A 38 15.71 7.58 -0.80
C GLU A 38 15.23 8.48 0.34
N LYS A 39 15.96 9.56 0.67
CA LYS A 39 15.51 10.53 1.70
C LYS A 39 14.19 11.19 1.30
N ALA A 40 14.11 11.64 0.05
CA ALA A 40 12.90 12.30 -0.47
C ALA A 40 11.70 11.35 -0.48
N GLN A 41 11.92 10.08 -0.85
CA GLN A 41 10.89 9.04 -0.80
C GLN A 41 10.45 8.75 0.64
N ALA A 42 11.39 8.56 1.57
CA ALA A 42 11.06 8.32 2.98
C ALA A 42 10.25 9.48 3.59
N SER A 43 10.67 10.73 3.33
CA SER A 43 9.95 11.92 3.78
C SER A 43 8.55 12.03 3.16
N ALA A 44 8.42 11.76 1.85
CA ALA A 44 7.12 11.72 1.18
C ALA A 44 6.21 10.62 1.76
N THR A 45 6.76 9.43 2.02
CA THR A 45 6.03 8.31 2.60
C THR A 45 5.52 8.63 4.00
N ALA A 46 6.35 9.20 4.88
CA ALA A 46 5.94 9.60 6.22
C ALA A 46 4.78 10.61 6.18
N ASN A 47 4.88 11.62 5.31
CA ASN A 47 3.83 12.63 5.15
C ASN A 47 2.53 12.03 4.58
N ASN A 48 2.64 11.20 3.55
CA ASN A 48 1.49 10.59 2.88
C ASN A 48 0.77 9.61 3.80
N THR A 49 1.48 8.71 4.48
CA THR A 49 0.89 7.73 5.42
C THR A 49 0.09 8.45 6.50
N ALA A 50 0.69 9.45 7.15
CA ALA A 50 0.03 10.21 8.21
C ALA A 50 -1.13 11.07 7.67
N SER A 51 -1.01 11.60 6.44
CA SER A 51 -2.09 12.36 5.81
C SER A 51 -3.30 11.50 5.46
N VAL A 52 -3.06 10.32 4.88
CA VAL A 52 -4.12 9.37 4.50
C VAL A 52 -4.84 8.85 5.74
N ASP A 53 -4.12 8.42 6.78
CA ASP A 53 -4.72 7.96 8.05
C ASP A 53 -5.60 9.05 8.69
N ARG A 54 -5.08 10.28 8.79
CA ARG A 54 -5.83 11.43 9.33
C ARG A 54 -7.10 11.70 8.51
N ALA A 55 -7.01 11.68 7.19
CA ALA A 55 -8.14 11.95 6.31
C ALA A 55 -9.25 10.89 6.46
N ILE A 56 -8.88 9.60 6.52
CA ILE A 56 -9.83 8.49 6.72
C ILE A 56 -10.51 8.59 8.09
N ARG A 57 -9.73 8.85 9.16
CA ARG A 57 -10.31 9.02 10.50
C ARG A 57 -11.23 10.23 10.58
N GLN A 58 -10.86 11.34 9.95
CA GLN A 58 -11.71 12.53 9.88
C GLN A 58 -13.01 12.24 9.12
N TYR A 59 -12.94 11.55 7.98
CA TYR A 59 -14.12 11.10 7.25
C TYR A 59 -15.00 10.20 8.12
N LYS A 60 -14.42 9.22 8.82
CA LYS A 60 -15.16 8.33 9.72
C LYS A 60 -15.92 9.07 10.81
N VAL A 61 -15.31 10.09 11.41
CA VAL A 61 -15.97 10.89 12.46
C VAL A 61 -17.16 11.68 11.91
N ILE A 62 -17.05 12.25 10.72
CA ILE A 62 -18.13 13.06 10.12
C ILE A 62 -19.23 12.21 9.51
N SER A 63 -18.86 11.17 8.76
CA SER A 63 -19.78 10.35 7.98
C SER A 63 -20.28 9.13 8.76
N GLN A 64 -19.70 8.81 9.92
CA GLN A 64 -19.99 7.62 10.75
C GLN A 64 -19.72 6.25 10.08
N LYS A 65 -19.30 6.27 8.81
CA LYS A 65 -18.83 5.14 8.01
C LYS A 65 -17.42 5.37 7.47
N PHE A 66 -16.72 4.30 7.14
CA PHE A 66 -15.45 4.42 6.41
C PHE A 66 -15.73 4.78 4.95
N PRO A 67 -14.72 5.26 4.19
CA PRO A 67 -14.82 5.29 2.74
C PRO A 67 -15.25 3.92 2.24
N ASP A 68 -15.96 3.90 1.12
CA ASP A 68 -16.38 2.66 0.48
C ASP A 68 -15.46 2.36 -0.72
N GLN A 69 -15.62 1.21 -1.39
CA GLN A 69 -14.93 0.90 -2.66
C GLN A 69 -13.40 0.85 -2.51
N TRP A 70 -12.93 0.19 -1.45
CA TRP A 70 -11.50 -0.09 -1.26
C TRP A 70 -11.03 -1.16 -2.24
N ASP A 71 -9.73 -1.19 -2.54
CA ASP A 71 -9.14 -2.17 -3.43
C ASP A 71 -9.01 -3.52 -2.71
N ASN A 72 -9.62 -4.58 -3.23
CA ASN A 72 -9.40 -5.93 -2.75
C ASN A 72 -7.99 -6.40 -3.10
N LEU A 73 -7.19 -6.72 -2.09
CA LEU A 73 -5.82 -7.22 -2.28
C LEU A 73 -5.72 -8.75 -2.25
N GLY A 74 -6.84 -9.43 -2.07
CA GLY A 74 -6.92 -10.90 -2.12
C GLY A 74 -6.51 -11.42 -3.49
N ALA A 75 -5.85 -12.58 -3.49
CA ALA A 75 -5.44 -13.23 -4.74
C ALA A 75 -6.30 -14.46 -4.98
N SER A 76 -6.75 -14.65 -6.21
CA SER A 76 -7.32 -15.93 -6.64
C SER A 76 -6.23 -17.01 -6.56
N VAL A 77 -6.59 -18.21 -6.10
CA VAL A 77 -5.62 -19.29 -5.86
C VAL A 77 -4.98 -19.70 -7.19
N GLY A 78 -3.73 -19.29 -7.39
CA GLY A 78 -2.86 -19.75 -8.45
C GLY A 78 -3.06 -19.12 -9.83
N THR A 79 -2.63 -17.87 -10.03
CA THR A 79 -1.92 -17.42 -11.26
C THR A 79 -1.40 -15.98 -11.15
N THR A 80 -0.36 -15.71 -11.93
CA THR A 80 0.19 -14.41 -12.33
C THR A 80 -0.90 -13.43 -12.78
N GLY A 81 -1.34 -12.54 -11.87
CA GLY A 81 -2.54 -11.72 -12.02
C GLY A 81 -2.62 -10.60 -10.99
N THR A 82 -3.44 -9.57 -11.24
CA THR A 82 -3.58 -8.43 -10.32
C THR A 82 -4.09 -8.89 -8.95
N PRO A 83 -3.72 -8.22 -7.84
CA PRO A 83 -3.11 -6.88 -7.74
C PRO A 83 -1.65 -6.70 -8.19
N SER A 84 -0.90 -7.72 -8.60
CA SER A 84 0.54 -7.56 -8.94
C SER A 84 1.30 -6.97 -7.75
N LEU A 85 1.19 -7.63 -6.61
CA LEU A 85 1.88 -7.23 -5.39
C LEU A 85 3.39 -7.38 -5.57
N ALA A 86 4.15 -6.43 -5.02
CA ALA A 86 5.61 -6.57 -4.90
C ALA A 86 5.95 -7.68 -3.90
N ASP A 87 7.16 -8.24 -3.99
CA ASP A 87 7.59 -9.31 -3.08
C ASP A 87 7.66 -8.85 -1.62
N SER A 88 7.99 -7.58 -1.39
CA SER A 88 7.90 -6.94 -0.07
C SER A 88 6.47 -7.02 0.47
N THR A 89 5.45 -6.70 -0.33
CA THR A 89 4.04 -6.80 0.06
C THR A 89 3.58 -8.24 0.30
N LYS A 90 3.99 -9.18 -0.57
CA LYS A 90 3.66 -10.61 -0.42
C LYS A 90 4.26 -11.25 0.83
N SER A 91 5.28 -10.62 1.43
CA SER A 91 5.99 -11.17 2.59
C SER A 91 5.25 -11.03 3.92
N TRP A 92 4.22 -10.18 3.98
CA TRP A 92 3.46 -9.91 5.22
C TRP A 92 1.93 -9.99 5.05
N LEU A 93 1.43 -10.19 3.83
CA LEU A 93 0.02 -10.47 3.57
C LEU A 93 -0.21 -11.96 3.25
N ALA A 94 -1.40 -12.44 3.60
CA ALA A 94 -1.89 -13.78 3.32
C ALA A 94 -3.29 -13.73 2.68
N ASN A 95 -3.68 -14.82 2.02
CA ASN A 95 -5.00 -14.94 1.41
C ASN A 95 -6.00 -15.51 2.40
N PHE A 96 -7.15 -14.85 2.54
CA PHE A 96 -8.30 -15.35 3.28
C PHE A 96 -9.45 -15.55 2.30
N ASN A 97 -9.99 -16.77 2.21
CA ASN A 97 -10.99 -17.10 1.22
C ASN A 97 -12.20 -17.79 1.84
N THR A 98 -13.27 -17.92 1.05
CA THR A 98 -14.54 -18.52 1.45
C THR A 98 -14.45 -19.99 1.87
N ALA A 99 -13.39 -20.72 1.48
CA ALA A 99 -13.14 -22.08 1.96
C ALA A 99 -12.66 -22.13 3.42
N THR A 100 -12.26 -20.98 3.98
CA THR A 100 -11.81 -20.86 5.36
C THR A 100 -12.97 -20.37 6.24
N GLY A 101 -13.21 -21.07 7.36
CA GLY A 101 -14.29 -20.71 8.28
C GLY A 101 -14.13 -19.28 8.84
N GLY A 102 -15.25 -18.55 8.90
CA GLY A 102 -15.30 -17.18 9.41
C GLY A 102 -15.23 -16.07 8.34
N PHE A 103 -15.08 -16.42 7.06
CA PHE A 103 -15.08 -15.44 5.97
C PHE A 103 -16.34 -14.56 5.94
N ALA A 104 -17.53 -15.18 5.99
CA ALA A 104 -18.79 -14.45 6.01
C ALA A 104 -18.91 -13.51 7.23
N SER A 105 -18.38 -13.90 8.39
CA SER A 105 -18.35 -13.05 9.58
C SER A 105 -17.41 -11.86 9.43
N ALA A 106 -16.27 -12.03 8.75
CA ALA A 106 -15.37 -10.93 8.42
C ALA A 106 -16.01 -9.94 7.43
N ALA A 107 -16.66 -10.45 6.38
CA ALA A 107 -17.39 -9.63 5.42
C ALA A 107 -18.48 -8.80 6.10
N ALA A 108 -19.32 -9.44 6.92
CA ALA A 108 -20.36 -8.74 7.69
C ALA A 108 -19.80 -7.67 8.64
N ALA A 109 -18.65 -7.92 9.26
CA ALA A 109 -17.99 -6.93 10.11
C ALA A 109 -17.52 -5.68 9.31
N LEU A 110 -17.03 -5.88 8.09
CA LEU A 110 -16.61 -4.80 7.17
C LEU A 110 -17.83 -4.01 6.67
N GLU A 111 -18.89 -4.70 6.26
CA GLU A 111 -20.15 -4.10 5.85
C GLU A 111 -20.72 -3.22 6.97
N ALA A 112 -20.78 -3.72 8.20
CA ALA A 112 -21.19 -2.95 9.37
C ALA A 112 -20.26 -1.76 9.69
N ALA A 113 -19.01 -1.79 9.20
CA ALA A 113 -18.06 -0.68 9.27
C ALA A 113 -18.35 0.43 8.25
N GLY A 114 -19.16 0.12 7.23
CA GLY A 114 -19.52 0.92 6.07
C GLY A 114 -18.58 0.74 4.89
N VAL A 115 -17.89 -0.40 4.82
CA VAL A 115 -17.17 -0.88 3.63
C VAL A 115 -18.09 -1.93 3.01
N GLU A 116 -18.97 -1.49 2.13
CA GLU A 116 -20.07 -2.28 1.57
C GLU A 116 -19.63 -2.92 0.24
N GLU A 117 -18.82 -2.20 -0.54
CA GLU A 117 -18.30 -2.63 -1.83
C GLU A 117 -16.77 -2.56 -1.87
N LEU A 118 -16.14 -3.49 -2.59
CA LEU A 118 -14.72 -3.43 -2.93
C LEU A 118 -14.51 -3.35 -4.44
N GLN A 119 -13.47 -2.63 -4.83
CA GLN A 119 -12.90 -2.69 -6.17
C GLN A 119 -12.15 -4.02 -6.32
N VAL A 120 -12.54 -4.81 -7.32
CA VAL A 120 -11.91 -6.09 -7.63
C VAL A 120 -11.36 -6.06 -9.05
N ALA A 121 -10.05 -6.18 -9.19
CA ALA A 121 -9.41 -6.35 -10.48
C ALA A 121 -9.49 -7.83 -10.94
N PRO A 122 -9.61 -8.10 -12.26
CA PRO A 122 -9.64 -9.46 -12.79
C PRO A 122 -8.27 -10.13 -12.65
N ASP A 123 -8.22 -11.46 -12.58
CA ASP A 123 -6.96 -12.22 -12.42
C ASP A 123 -5.92 -12.06 -13.55
N THR A 124 -6.21 -11.25 -14.57
CA THR A 124 -5.28 -10.94 -15.66
C THR A 124 -5.11 -9.45 -15.79
N ILE A 125 -3.86 -8.98 -15.83
CA ILE A 125 -3.54 -7.56 -16.07
C ILE A 125 -4.23 -7.10 -17.35
N PHE A 126 -5.10 -6.09 -17.24
CA PHE A 126 -5.74 -5.48 -18.39
C PHE A 126 -4.68 -4.79 -19.26
N THR A 127 -4.64 -5.12 -20.56
CA THR A 127 -3.60 -4.62 -21.46
C THR A 127 -3.68 -3.10 -21.61
N GLY A 128 -2.56 -2.40 -21.44
CA GLY A 128 -2.49 -0.94 -21.53
C GLY A 128 -2.81 -0.21 -20.21
N VAL A 129 -3.25 -0.93 -19.18
CA VAL A 129 -3.43 -0.39 -17.83
C VAL A 129 -2.24 -0.80 -16.97
N VAL A 130 -1.57 0.17 -16.34
CA VAL A 130 -0.47 -0.15 -15.42
C VAL A 130 -1.00 -0.85 -14.16
N PRO A 131 -0.25 -1.76 -13.53
CA PRO A 131 -0.72 -2.53 -12.38
C PRO A 131 -1.34 -1.71 -11.24
N ASN A 132 -0.79 -0.53 -10.94
CA ASN A 132 -1.31 0.37 -9.91
C ASN A 132 -2.67 1.01 -10.24
N LEU A 133 -3.21 0.82 -11.45
CA LEU A 133 -4.51 1.31 -11.90
C LEU A 133 -5.51 0.18 -12.18
N GLN A 134 -5.15 -1.08 -11.91
CA GLN A 134 -6.01 -2.21 -12.24
C GLN A 134 -7.26 -2.29 -11.35
N HIS A 135 -7.21 -1.73 -10.15
CA HIS A 135 -8.38 -1.59 -9.26
C HIS A 135 -9.10 -0.25 -9.43
N ASN A 136 -8.92 0.42 -10.58
CA ASN A 136 -9.55 1.72 -10.82
C ASN A 136 -10.46 1.63 -12.03
N GLU A 137 -11.75 1.82 -11.79
CA GLU A 137 -12.78 1.75 -12.83
C GLU A 137 -12.63 2.85 -13.87
N GLY A 138 -12.19 4.02 -13.42
CA GLY A 138 -11.89 5.16 -14.27
C GLY A 138 -10.66 4.97 -15.16
N ALA A 139 -9.82 3.94 -14.92
CA ALA A 139 -8.65 3.69 -15.74
C ALA A 139 -9.02 3.14 -17.12
N THR A 140 -9.91 2.14 -17.18
CA THR A 140 -10.48 1.57 -18.40
C THR A 140 -11.72 0.76 -18.04
N SER A 141 -12.76 0.82 -18.89
CA SER A 141 -13.98 0.03 -18.72
C SER A 141 -13.66 -1.47 -18.56
N GLY A 142 -14.09 -2.06 -17.45
CA GLY A 142 -13.90 -3.48 -17.13
C GLY A 142 -12.49 -3.84 -16.61
N ALA A 143 -11.64 -2.86 -16.32
CA ALA A 143 -10.37 -3.11 -15.64
C ALA A 143 -10.58 -3.45 -14.15
N SER A 144 -11.64 -2.92 -13.54
CA SER A 144 -12.08 -3.21 -12.18
C SER A 144 -13.60 -3.29 -12.15
N ASN A 145 -14.16 -4.02 -11.19
CA ASN A 145 -15.59 -4.04 -10.89
C ASN A 145 -15.81 -3.78 -9.41
N GLU A 146 -16.86 -3.03 -9.09
CA GLU A 146 -17.48 -2.94 -7.76
C GLU A 146 -18.15 -4.27 -7.42
N VAL A 147 -17.77 -4.88 -6.31
CA VAL A 147 -18.35 -6.14 -5.81
C VAL A 147 -18.73 -5.96 -4.36
N GLU A 148 -19.97 -6.33 -4.02
CA GLU A 148 -20.46 -6.33 -2.63
C GLU A 148 -19.58 -7.25 -1.76
N VAL A 149 -19.28 -6.82 -0.53
CA VAL A 149 -18.29 -7.47 0.33
C VAL A 149 -18.69 -8.91 0.72
N ASP A 150 -19.99 -9.22 0.74
CA ASP A 150 -20.54 -10.54 1.02
C ASP A 150 -20.49 -11.50 -0.19
N ASP A 151 -20.43 -10.95 -1.41
CA ASP A 151 -20.25 -11.68 -2.67
C ASP A 151 -18.77 -11.96 -3.00
N LEU A 152 -17.83 -11.47 -2.19
CA LEU A 152 -16.40 -11.71 -2.38
C LEU A 152 -16.01 -13.17 -2.16
N ASN A 153 -15.02 -13.62 -2.91
CA ASN A 153 -14.45 -14.96 -2.78
C ASN A 153 -13.16 -14.99 -1.96
N ASN A 154 -12.49 -13.85 -1.85
CA ASN A 154 -11.21 -13.71 -1.17
C ASN A 154 -11.00 -12.28 -0.66
N LEU A 155 -10.13 -12.16 0.33
CA LEU A 155 -9.63 -10.94 0.95
C LEU A 155 -8.15 -11.12 1.29
N ALA A 156 -7.38 -10.04 1.28
CA ALA A 156 -6.07 -10.06 1.91
C ALA A 156 -6.21 -9.85 3.43
N ILE A 157 -5.38 -10.56 4.19
CA ILE A 157 -5.23 -10.37 5.62
C ILE A 157 -3.76 -10.16 5.95
N VAL A 158 -3.49 -9.47 7.06
CA VAL A 158 -2.14 -9.44 7.64
C VAL A 158 -1.79 -10.85 8.07
N ALA A 159 -0.63 -11.33 7.63
CA ALA A 159 -0.13 -12.62 8.06
C ALA A 159 0.11 -12.60 9.57
N ALA A 160 -0.47 -13.55 10.29
CA ALA A 160 -0.18 -13.79 11.69
C ALA A 160 -0.20 -15.30 11.93
N GLN A 161 0.48 -15.76 12.98
CA GLN A 161 0.52 -17.18 13.30
C GLN A 161 -0.92 -17.73 13.41
N GLY A 162 -1.17 -18.88 12.77
CA GLY A 162 -2.49 -19.53 12.78
C GLY A 162 -3.44 -19.07 11.67
N LEU A 163 -3.17 -17.95 11.00
CA LEU A 163 -4.08 -17.37 9.98
C LEU A 163 -3.78 -17.77 8.53
N GLY A 164 -2.82 -18.68 8.31
CA GLY A 164 -2.57 -19.30 7.00
C GLY A 164 -1.20 -19.00 6.40
N THR A 165 -1.09 -19.20 5.08
CA THR A 165 0.15 -19.04 4.31
C THR A 165 0.19 -17.68 3.66
N LYS A 166 1.36 -17.03 3.72
CA LYS A 166 1.62 -15.75 3.05
C LYS A 166 1.51 -15.88 1.53
N PHE A 167 1.30 -14.77 0.84
CA PHE A 167 1.28 -14.76 -0.63
C PHE A 167 2.59 -15.20 -1.27
N ASN A 168 3.73 -15.08 -0.57
CA ASN A 168 5.01 -15.60 -1.05
C ASN A 168 5.19 -17.12 -0.82
N GLY A 169 4.17 -17.82 -0.34
CA GLY A 169 4.19 -19.27 -0.08
C GLY A 169 4.82 -19.67 1.26
N SER A 170 5.36 -18.73 2.03
CA SER A 170 5.92 -19.01 3.36
C SER A 170 4.82 -19.09 4.43
N ALA A 171 5.00 -19.94 5.44
CA ALA A 171 4.08 -19.99 6.58
C ALA A 171 4.16 -18.69 7.40
N ALA A 172 3.02 -18.24 7.95
CA ALA A 172 3.01 -17.18 8.96
C ALA A 172 3.61 -17.68 10.28
N THR A 173 4.38 -16.82 10.94
CA THR A 173 5.17 -17.12 12.14
C THR A 173 4.81 -16.19 13.29
N VAL A 174 5.33 -16.47 14.49
CA VAL A 174 5.19 -15.56 15.65
C VAL A 174 5.75 -14.16 15.34
N ALA A 175 6.81 -14.06 14.54
CA ALA A 175 7.38 -12.77 14.16
C ALA A 175 6.40 -11.91 13.36
N ASP A 176 5.48 -12.54 12.60
CA ASP A 176 4.44 -11.82 11.86
C ASP A 176 3.36 -11.28 12.79
N THR A 177 2.97 -12.06 13.81
CA THR A 177 2.11 -11.59 14.90
C THR A 177 2.73 -10.39 15.62
N LEU A 178 4.03 -10.46 15.95
CA LEU A 178 4.73 -9.34 16.58
C LEU A 178 4.82 -8.10 15.67
N LYS A 179 4.93 -8.27 14.34
CA LYS A 179 4.90 -7.14 13.40
C LYS A 179 3.54 -6.45 13.43
N LEU A 180 2.45 -7.21 13.52
CA LEU A 180 1.11 -6.63 13.66
C LEU A 180 0.96 -5.82 14.95
N ASN A 181 1.53 -6.31 16.06
CA ASN A 181 1.50 -5.61 17.34
C ASN A 181 2.27 -4.28 17.31
N LYS A 182 3.33 -4.17 16.50
CA LYS A 182 4.03 -2.89 16.30
C LYS A 182 3.18 -1.84 15.56
N ILE A 183 2.24 -2.28 14.74
CA ILE A 183 1.35 -1.36 14.02
C ILE A 183 0.29 -0.80 14.96
N ASN A 184 -0.08 -1.54 16.00
CA ASN A 184 -1.00 -1.07 17.03
C ASN A 184 -0.70 -1.70 18.39
N ASP A 185 -0.24 -0.86 19.32
CA ASP A 185 0.11 -1.23 20.70
C ASP A 185 -1.06 -1.84 21.51
N ALA A 186 -2.30 -1.77 21.01
CA ALA A 186 -3.44 -2.41 21.65
C ALA A 186 -3.48 -3.94 21.45
N PHE A 187 -2.62 -4.52 20.61
CA PHE A 187 -2.57 -5.97 20.39
C PHE A 187 -1.56 -6.66 21.31
N GLU A 188 -2.01 -7.72 21.97
CA GLU A 188 -1.17 -8.52 22.87
C GLU A 188 -0.43 -9.65 22.12
N GLU A 189 0.68 -10.14 22.67
CA GLU A 189 1.56 -11.12 22.00
C GLU A 189 1.02 -12.56 22.03
N ASP A 190 0.10 -12.84 22.93
CA ASP A 190 -0.54 -14.13 23.16
C ASP A 190 -1.95 -14.23 22.55
N GLU A 191 -2.35 -13.23 21.77
CA GLU A 191 -3.60 -13.21 21.02
C GLU A 191 -3.39 -13.52 19.52
N THR A 192 -4.48 -13.94 18.87
CA THR A 192 -4.52 -14.01 17.40
C THR A 192 -5.50 -12.96 16.91
N ASN A 193 -5.00 -11.99 16.15
CA ASN A 193 -5.79 -10.89 15.61
C ASN A 193 -5.94 -11.05 14.09
N LEU A 194 -7.19 -11.22 13.62
CA LEU A 194 -7.50 -11.27 12.20
C LEU A 194 -7.76 -9.84 11.69
N VAL A 195 -6.79 -9.35 10.92
CA VAL A 195 -6.79 -8.00 10.37
C VAL A 195 -6.87 -8.09 8.85
N VAL A 196 -7.98 -7.63 8.28
CA VAL A 196 -8.18 -7.51 6.83
C VAL A 196 -7.39 -6.31 6.32
N ALA A 197 -6.70 -6.50 5.20
CA ALA A 197 -5.89 -5.51 4.54
C ALA A 197 -6.56 -5.09 3.22
N LEU A 198 -7.01 -3.83 3.15
CA LEU A 198 -7.69 -3.27 1.99
C LEU A 198 -6.88 -2.12 1.42
N GLY A 199 -6.71 -2.08 0.11
CA GLY A 199 -5.98 -1.02 -0.55
C GLY A 199 -6.79 0.28 -0.63
N PHE A 200 -6.16 1.42 -0.36
CA PHE A 200 -6.83 2.72 -0.47
C PHE A 200 -6.63 3.30 -1.87
N GLY A 201 -7.61 3.01 -2.74
CA GLY A 201 -7.63 3.37 -4.15
C GLY A 201 -8.22 4.72 -4.50
N HIS A 202 -8.17 5.05 -5.79
CA HIS A 202 -8.80 6.25 -6.33
C HIS A 202 -10.31 6.26 -6.05
N ASP A 203 -10.97 5.12 -6.27
CA ASP A 203 -12.41 4.93 -6.09
C ASP A 203 -12.76 5.03 -4.60
N ALA A 204 -11.91 4.49 -3.71
CA ALA A 204 -12.03 4.72 -2.27
C ALA A 204 -11.93 6.19 -1.86
N ALA A 205 -11.08 6.99 -2.51
CA ALA A 205 -11.06 8.43 -2.28
C ALA A 205 -12.32 9.10 -2.87
N HIS A 206 -12.74 8.68 -4.07
CA HIS A 206 -13.91 9.22 -4.77
C HIS A 206 -15.23 8.95 -4.05
N SER A 207 -15.38 7.82 -3.38
CA SER A 207 -16.56 7.48 -2.56
C SER A 207 -16.80 8.49 -1.42
N THR A 208 -15.80 9.30 -1.09
CA THR A 208 -15.90 10.37 -0.09
C THR A 208 -16.31 11.73 -0.66
N ALA A 209 -16.40 11.90 -1.98
CA ALA A 209 -16.55 13.19 -2.67
C ALA A 209 -17.79 13.99 -2.25
N GLY A 210 -18.86 13.33 -1.80
CA GLY A 210 -20.07 13.97 -1.28
C GLY A 210 -19.93 14.56 0.13
N SER A 211 -18.84 14.30 0.84
CA SER A 211 -18.62 14.75 2.22
C SER A 211 -17.87 16.08 2.29
N LYS A 212 -18.10 16.84 3.36
CA LYS A 212 -17.35 18.08 3.67
C LYS A 212 -15.86 17.84 3.92
N VAL A 213 -15.49 16.60 4.18
CA VAL A 213 -14.12 16.14 4.45
C VAL A 213 -13.69 15.12 3.41
N ALA A 214 -14.11 15.35 2.16
CA ALA A 214 -13.72 14.53 1.01
C ALA A 214 -12.19 14.41 0.92
N ILE A 215 -11.76 13.18 0.65
CA ILE A 215 -10.37 12.83 0.42
C ILE A 215 -10.10 13.05 -1.07
N ALA A 216 -9.24 14.02 -1.39
CA ALA A 216 -9.08 14.49 -2.76
C ALA A 216 -8.51 13.43 -3.72
N GLN A 217 -7.55 12.62 -3.23
CA GLN A 217 -6.91 11.58 -4.03
C GLN A 217 -6.22 10.55 -3.14
N ALA A 218 -6.13 9.30 -3.62
CA ALA A 218 -5.23 8.30 -3.06
C ALA A 218 -3.76 8.62 -3.38
N ALA A 219 -2.90 8.56 -2.36
CA ALA A 219 -1.47 8.75 -2.53
C ALA A 219 -0.83 7.50 -3.17
N THR A 220 0.16 7.73 -4.04
CA THR A 220 1.00 6.66 -4.61
C THR A 220 2.29 6.55 -3.80
N TYR A 221 2.63 5.34 -3.42
CA TYR A 221 3.86 4.97 -2.76
C TYR A 221 4.94 4.62 -3.80
N THR A 222 6.19 4.90 -3.46
CA THR A 222 7.34 4.44 -4.24
C THR A 222 8.50 4.14 -3.30
N SER A 223 9.20 3.05 -3.58
CA SER A 223 10.44 2.68 -2.90
C SER A 223 11.37 1.97 -3.88
N ALA A 224 12.56 1.58 -3.43
CA ALA A 224 13.44 0.71 -4.21
C ALA A 224 12.79 -0.64 -4.56
N ASN A 225 11.83 -1.11 -3.75
CA ASN A 225 11.18 -2.42 -3.93
C ASN A 225 9.81 -2.32 -4.62
N ILE A 226 9.17 -1.14 -4.62
CA ILE A 226 7.83 -0.93 -5.16
C ILE A 226 7.85 0.16 -6.23
N ASP A 227 7.56 -0.29 -7.45
CA ASP A 227 7.43 0.53 -8.65
C ASP A 227 5.96 0.50 -9.12
N ALA A 228 5.29 1.66 -9.11
CA ALA A 228 3.88 1.80 -9.48
C ALA A 228 3.58 1.44 -10.95
N SER A 229 4.60 1.38 -11.82
CA SER A 229 4.43 0.91 -13.20
C SER A 229 4.39 -0.62 -13.33
N LYS A 230 4.76 -1.34 -12.26
CA LYS A 230 4.87 -2.82 -12.24
C LYS A 230 4.09 -3.47 -11.10
N ASN A 231 3.84 -2.73 -10.03
CA ASN A 231 3.28 -3.25 -8.80
C ASN A 231 2.08 -2.42 -8.32
N TYR A 232 1.26 -3.02 -7.49
CA TYR A 232 0.35 -2.29 -6.62
C TYR A 232 1.16 -1.41 -5.66
N ALA A 233 0.87 -0.11 -5.64
CA ALA A 233 1.68 0.89 -4.95
C ALA A 233 0.81 1.94 -4.23
N ARG A 234 -0.34 1.55 -3.70
CA ARG A 234 -1.20 2.41 -2.88
C ARG A 234 -1.15 1.97 -1.42
N TYR A 235 -1.40 2.91 -0.52
CA TYR A 235 -1.45 2.65 0.92
C TYR A 235 -2.55 1.65 1.28
N ILE A 236 -2.37 0.94 2.38
CA ILE A 236 -3.22 -0.19 2.78
C ILE A 236 -3.84 0.12 4.14
N GLY A 237 -5.17 0.11 4.19
CA GLY A 237 -5.97 0.20 5.41
C GLY A 237 -6.11 -1.14 6.08
N LEU A 238 -5.97 -1.14 7.41
CA LEU A 238 -6.02 -2.34 8.23
C LEU A 238 -7.28 -2.33 9.10
N PHE A 239 -8.07 -3.38 9.00
CA PHE A 239 -9.34 -3.54 9.69
C PHE A 239 -9.34 -4.81 10.52
N LEU A 240 -9.35 -4.67 11.85
CA LEU A 240 -9.54 -5.79 12.76
C LEU A 240 -11.00 -6.26 12.66
N VAL A 241 -11.18 -7.54 12.31
CA VAL A 241 -12.51 -8.15 12.14
C VAL A 241 -12.78 -9.28 13.14
N GLY A 242 -11.74 -9.85 13.73
CA GLY A 242 -11.89 -10.89 14.74
C GLY A 242 -10.62 -11.08 15.56
N SER A 243 -10.77 -11.65 16.74
CA SER A 243 -9.64 -11.95 17.62
C SER A 243 -9.89 -13.18 18.49
N SER A 244 -8.83 -13.66 19.15
CA SER A 244 -8.91 -14.69 20.19
C SER A 244 -7.89 -14.43 21.29
N THR A 245 -8.22 -14.85 22.51
CA THR A 245 -7.33 -14.80 23.70
C THR A 245 -6.21 -15.83 23.68
N GLY A 246 -5.96 -16.47 22.54
CA GLY A 246 -4.95 -17.50 22.37
C GLY A 246 -4.17 -17.26 21.09
N GLN A 247 -2.90 -17.68 21.11
CA GLN A 247 -1.98 -17.53 19.99
C GLN A 247 -2.15 -18.67 18.98
N GLY A 248 -2.00 -18.38 17.69
CA GLY A 248 -2.02 -19.38 16.63
C GLY A 248 -3.40 -19.97 16.34
N VAL A 249 -4.47 -19.27 16.72
CA VAL A 249 -5.85 -19.74 16.53
C VAL A 249 -6.27 -19.58 15.08
N ALA A 250 -6.79 -20.65 14.47
CA ALA A 250 -7.28 -20.61 13.10
C ALA A 250 -8.52 -19.71 12.96
N PRO A 251 -8.79 -19.12 11.76
CA PRO A 251 -9.90 -18.18 11.57
C PRO A 251 -11.28 -18.67 12.03
N ALA A 252 -11.54 -19.98 11.94
CA ALA A 252 -12.79 -20.60 12.38
C ALA A 252 -13.00 -20.59 13.91
N GLY A 253 -11.91 -20.43 14.69
CA GLY A 253 -11.93 -20.38 16.15
C GLY A 253 -11.91 -18.95 16.72
N LEU A 254 -11.98 -17.93 15.87
CA LEU A 254 -11.96 -16.53 16.31
C LEU A 254 -13.33 -16.03 16.74
N THR A 255 -13.33 -15.05 17.64
CA THR A 255 -14.51 -14.25 17.95
C THR A 255 -14.54 -13.05 17.01
N TYR A 256 -15.56 -13.00 16.15
CA TYR A 256 -15.73 -11.91 15.18
C TYR A 256 -16.42 -10.71 15.81
N ARG A 257 -16.06 -9.53 15.32
CA ARG A 257 -16.64 -8.25 15.75
C ARG A 257 -17.94 -8.00 15.00
N ASP A 258 -18.90 -7.38 15.69
CA ASP A 258 -20.12 -6.88 15.02
C ASP A 258 -19.79 -5.77 13.99
N LYS A 259 -18.69 -5.06 14.21
CA LYS A 259 -18.21 -3.97 13.35
C LYS A 259 -16.69 -3.95 13.33
N ALA A 260 -16.12 -3.93 12.13
CA ALA A 260 -14.68 -3.88 11.95
C ALA A 260 -14.09 -2.61 12.59
N LEU A 261 -12.96 -2.78 13.26
CA LEU A 261 -12.21 -1.69 13.87
C LEU A 261 -11.05 -1.31 12.96
N PHE A 262 -11.01 -0.05 12.54
CA PHE A 262 -9.87 0.48 11.80
C PHE A 262 -8.66 0.64 12.70
N VAL A 263 -7.62 -0.11 12.38
CA VAL A 263 -6.36 -0.18 13.11
C VAL A 263 -5.49 1.01 12.69
N GLY A 264 -5.30 1.18 11.39
CA GLY A 264 -4.50 2.27 10.82
C GLY A 264 -4.17 2.03 9.35
N ILE A 265 -3.26 2.85 8.84
CA ILE A 265 -2.72 2.75 7.48
C ILE A 265 -1.26 2.32 7.54
N VAL A 266 -0.89 1.44 6.61
CA VAL A 266 0.48 1.05 6.35
C VAL A 266 0.86 1.32 4.90
N ASP A 267 2.16 1.44 4.66
CA ASP A 267 2.68 1.42 3.30
C ASP A 267 2.58 0.00 2.69
N PRO A 268 2.83 -0.20 1.37
CA PRO A 268 2.74 -1.52 0.78
C PRO A 268 3.84 -2.50 1.26
N GLU A 269 4.89 -2.03 1.95
CA GLU A 269 5.89 -2.90 2.61
C GLU A 269 5.44 -3.32 4.03
N GLY A 270 4.30 -2.81 4.48
CA GLY A 270 3.69 -3.12 5.78
C GLY A 270 4.31 -2.33 6.93
N ASN A 271 4.89 -1.17 6.65
CA ASN A 271 5.43 -0.26 7.66
C ASN A 271 4.33 0.70 8.12
N GLY A 272 4.23 0.88 9.45
CA GLY A 272 3.29 1.82 10.05
C GLY A 272 3.74 3.29 9.93
N ILE A 273 2.92 4.19 10.46
CA ILE A 273 3.24 5.63 10.52
C ILE A 273 4.57 5.86 11.26
N ASP A 274 4.76 5.20 12.39
CA ASP A 274 5.95 5.41 13.23
C ASP A 274 7.22 4.88 12.56
N ASP A 275 7.15 3.73 11.89
CA ASP A 275 8.24 3.19 11.08
C ASP A 275 8.62 4.14 9.94
N ASN A 276 7.62 4.68 9.24
CA ASN A 276 7.84 5.61 8.13
C ASN A 276 8.43 6.94 8.58
N ILE A 277 8.00 7.46 9.74
CA ILE A 277 8.60 8.65 10.37
C ILE A 277 10.04 8.35 10.80
N ALA A 278 10.27 7.21 11.45
CA ALA A 278 11.61 6.80 11.88
C ALA A 278 12.57 6.66 10.69
N ALA A 279 12.11 6.06 9.59
CA ALA A 279 12.88 5.95 8.35
C ALA A 279 13.23 7.35 7.81
N ALA A 280 12.26 8.27 7.72
CA ALA A 280 12.50 9.64 7.25
C ALA A 280 13.53 10.40 8.11
N VAL A 281 13.48 10.24 9.43
CA VAL A 281 14.38 10.95 10.37
C VAL A 281 15.76 10.29 10.46
N SER A 282 15.84 8.96 10.38
CA SER A 282 17.11 8.22 10.49
C SER A 282 18.05 8.49 9.32
N VAL A 283 17.49 8.86 8.17
CA VAL A 283 18.24 9.12 6.94
C VAL A 283 18.88 10.53 6.96
N ASP A 284 18.55 11.36 7.94
CA ASP A 284 19.15 12.70 8.13
C ASP A 284 20.48 12.69 8.92
N ASN A 285 20.85 11.57 9.56
CA ASN A 285 22.12 11.39 10.29
C ASN A 285 23.13 10.55 9.52
#